data_AF-A0A497L8A2-F1
#
_entry.id   AF-A0A497L8A2-F1
#
_cell.length_a   1.000
_cell.length_b   1.000
_cell.length_c   1.000
_cell.angle_alpha   90.00
_cell.angle_beta   90.00
_cell.angle_gamma   90.00
#
_symmetry.space_group_name_H-M   'P 1'
#
loop_
_entity.id
_entity.type
_entity.pdbx_description
1 polymer ?
#
loop_
_entity_poly.entity_id
_entity_poly.type
_entity_poly.pdbx_seq_one_letter_code
_entity_poly.pdbx_strand_id
1 'polypeptide(L)'
;MLSSRKEVSHRSYKVIYLNGHRAFQKRMKVHLNVTSKFLEIPEFNAKIPYEKITDVYHVKGDKISTMNLLLTGLLGFLAFPLTKKFYMVLVYTDETGVEQKPVFDTDKIVEIETDILKRIADSSKDSF
;
A
#
# COMPACT_ATOMS: atom_id res chain seq x y z
N MET A 1 33.54 -21.18 5.61
CA MET A 1 32.35 -20.92 6.45
C MET A 1 31.71 -19.62 5.99
N LEU A 2 30.39 -19.68 5.74
CA LEU A 2 29.38 -18.61 5.83
C LEU A 2 29.64 -17.25 5.12
N SER A 3 28.93 -17.03 4.02
CA SER A 3 27.75 -16.16 4.10
C SER A 3 26.93 -16.32 2.82
N SER A 4 25.84 -17.07 2.94
CA SER A 4 24.78 -17.12 1.94
C SER A 4 24.24 -15.69 1.76
N ARG A 5 24.64 -15.02 0.68
CA ARG A 5 23.86 -13.89 0.15
C ARG A 5 22.51 -14.48 -0.28
N LYS A 6 21.58 -14.52 0.68
CA LYS A 6 20.16 -14.75 0.42
C LYS A 6 19.77 -13.73 -0.66
N GLU A 7 19.44 -14.23 -1.85
CA GLU A 7 18.82 -13.45 -2.91
C GLU A 7 17.69 -12.61 -2.29
N VAL A 8 17.81 -11.30 -2.47
CA VAL A 8 16.79 -10.34 -2.08
C VAL A 8 15.56 -10.67 -2.90
N SER A 9 14.59 -11.35 -2.30
CA SER A 9 13.36 -11.73 -2.99
C SER A 9 12.59 -10.46 -3.38
N HIS A 10 12.80 -10.01 -4.61
CA HIS A 10 12.06 -8.91 -5.21
C HIS A 10 10.73 -9.47 -5.71
N ARG A 11 9.64 -9.24 -4.97
CA ARG A 11 8.29 -9.59 -5.41
C ARG A 11 7.61 -8.33 -5.92
N SER A 12 7.16 -8.36 -7.17
CA SER A 12 6.45 -7.27 -7.82
C SER A 12 5.01 -7.67 -8.08
N TYR A 13 4.06 -6.93 -7.50
CA TYR A 13 2.63 -7.15 -7.65
C TYR A 13 2.01 -6.10 -8.56
N LYS A 14 1.32 -6.55 -9.62
CA LYS A 14 0.51 -5.66 -10.46
C LYS A 14 -0.84 -5.44 -9.80
N VAL A 15 -1.15 -4.21 -9.46
CA VAL A 15 -2.42 -3.84 -8.80
C VAL A 15 -3.05 -2.64 -9.50
N ILE A 16 -4.32 -2.38 -9.22
CA ILE A 16 -5.01 -1.18 -9.69
C ILE A 16 -5.08 -0.21 -8.51
N TYR A 17 -4.33 0.88 -8.58
CA TYR A 17 -4.51 2.01 -7.68
C TYR A 17 -5.81 2.74 -7.99
N LEU A 18 -6.61 3.03 -6.96
CA LEU A 18 -7.90 3.69 -7.08
C LEU A 18 -7.83 5.17 -6.74
N ASN A 19 -7.47 5.51 -5.50
CA ASN A 19 -7.30 6.87 -4.97
C ASN A 19 -6.65 6.81 -3.57
N GLY A 20 -6.57 7.94 -2.85
CA GLY A 20 -6.17 8.01 -1.43
C GLY A 20 -4.74 8.51 -1.20
N HIS A 21 -3.98 8.74 -2.28
CA HIS A 21 -2.74 9.51 -2.27
C HIS A 21 -3.02 10.96 -2.70
N ARG A 22 -2.62 11.94 -1.88
CA ARG A 22 -2.96 13.36 -2.10
C ARG A 22 -2.49 13.91 -3.45
N ALA A 23 -1.28 13.52 -3.86
CA ALA A 23 -0.66 13.95 -5.13
C ALA A 23 -1.14 13.16 -6.37
N PHE A 24 -1.72 11.97 -6.19
CA PHE A 24 -2.11 11.09 -7.30
C PHE A 24 -3.59 10.75 -7.20
N GLN A 25 -4.47 11.62 -7.68
CA GLN A 25 -5.92 11.45 -7.47
C GLN A 25 -6.60 10.59 -8.57
N LYS A 26 -5.82 10.03 -9.49
CA LYS A 26 -6.33 9.29 -10.66
C LYS A 26 -6.09 7.80 -10.55
N ARG A 27 -7.13 7.02 -10.83
CA ARG A 27 -7.06 5.56 -10.98
C ARG A 27 -6.03 5.16 -12.04
N MET A 28 -5.13 4.24 -11.72
CA MET A 28 -4.11 3.72 -12.65
C MET A 28 -3.63 2.33 -12.26
N LYS A 29 -3.02 1.62 -13.22
CA LYS A 29 -2.30 0.38 -12.92
C LYS A 29 -0.94 0.76 -12.34
N VAL A 30 -0.55 0.10 -11.24
CA VAL A 30 0.73 0.34 -10.59
C VAL A 30 1.41 -0.98 -10.22
N HIS A 31 2.70 -0.91 -9.96
CA HIS A 31 3.48 -2.01 -9.41
C HIS A 31 3.79 -1.75 -7.94
N LEU A 32 3.50 -2.74 -7.10
CA LEU A 32 3.96 -2.77 -5.71
C LEU A 32 5.17 -3.69 -5.63
N ASN A 33 6.35 -3.09 -5.51
CA ASN A 33 7.62 -3.78 -5.42
C ASN A 33 7.99 -3.96 -3.94
N VAL A 34 7.80 -5.17 -3.42
CA VAL A 34 8.19 -5.53 -2.07
C VAL A 34 9.67 -5.94 -2.09
N THR A 35 10.54 -5.04 -1.64
CA THR A 35 11.99 -5.29 -1.56
C THR A 35 12.39 -5.74 -0.16
N SER A 36 13.67 -5.99 0.10
CA SER A 36 14.15 -6.25 1.47
C SER A 36 14.18 -5.01 2.36
N LYS A 37 14.22 -3.80 1.81
CA LYS A 37 14.45 -2.55 2.57
C LYS A 37 13.27 -1.58 2.58
N PHE A 38 12.51 -1.55 1.50
CA PHE A 38 11.39 -0.64 1.32
C PHE A 38 10.33 -1.25 0.40
N LEU A 39 9.11 -0.72 0.51
CA LEU A 39 8.08 -0.89 -0.50
C LEU A 39 8.26 0.20 -1.56
N GLU A 40 8.30 -0.16 -2.83
CA GLU A 40 8.41 0.80 -3.93
C GLU A 40 7.17 0.78 -4.81
N ILE A 41 6.72 1.98 -5.18
CA ILE A 41 5.65 2.23 -6.14
C ILE A 41 6.23 3.10 -7.25
N PRO A 42 6.79 2.50 -8.32
CA PRO A 42 7.52 3.25 -9.36
C PRO A 42 6.67 4.33 -10.03
N GLU A 43 5.38 4.07 -10.24
CA GLU A 43 4.45 5.02 -10.86
C GLU A 43 4.22 6.28 -10.02
N PHE A 44 4.50 6.22 -8.72
CA PHE A 44 4.46 7.38 -7.82
C PHE A 44 5.84 8.00 -7.59
N ASN A 45 6.89 7.39 -8.15
CA ASN A 45 8.27 7.63 -7.77
C ASN A 45 8.48 7.51 -6.24
N ALA A 46 7.75 6.60 -5.60
CA ALA A 46 7.72 6.47 -4.14
C ALA A 46 8.55 5.27 -3.68
N LYS A 47 9.48 5.52 -2.76
CA LYS A 47 10.20 4.49 -1.99
C LYS A 47 9.85 4.68 -0.53
N ILE A 48 9.11 3.74 0.03
CA ILE A 48 8.49 3.81 1.35
C ILE A 48 9.25 2.86 2.26
N PRO A 49 10.13 3.37 3.15
CA PRO A 49 10.77 2.55 4.17
C PRO A 49 9.71 1.85 5.05
N TYR A 50 9.96 0.60 5.44
CA TYR A 50 8.98 -0.17 6.21
C TYR A 50 8.64 0.47 7.56
N GLU A 51 9.60 1.15 8.18
CA GLU A 51 9.42 1.95 9.41
C GLU A 51 8.41 3.10 9.28
N LYS A 52 8.15 3.58 8.05
CA LYS A 52 7.17 4.64 7.78
C LYS A 52 5.77 4.10 7.47
N ILE A 53 5.63 2.79 7.30
CA ILE A 53 4.34 2.13 7.11
C ILE A 53 3.72 1.92 8.47
N THR A 54 2.62 2.61 8.74
CA THR A 54 1.92 2.53 10.03
C THR A 54 0.90 1.41 10.04
N ASP A 55 0.30 1.10 8.89
CA ASP A 55 -0.70 0.04 8.79
C ASP A 55 -0.85 -0.47 7.34
N VAL A 56 -1.28 -1.72 7.22
CA VAL A 56 -1.72 -2.32 5.96
C VAL A 56 -2.89 -3.25 6.25
N TYR A 57 -4.05 -2.95 5.65
CA TYR A 57 -5.27 -3.69 5.93
C TYR A 57 -6.19 -3.69 4.72
N HIS A 58 -7.15 -4.62 4.72
CA HIS A 58 -8.19 -4.65 3.71
C HIS A 58 -9.54 -4.21 4.27
N VAL A 59 -10.30 -3.55 3.42
CA VAL A 59 -11.63 -3.04 3.74
C VAL A 59 -12.60 -3.38 2.62
N LYS A 60 -13.82 -3.71 2.99
CA LYS A 60 -14.89 -4.04 2.05
C LYS A 60 -15.42 -2.77 1.39
N GLY A 61 -15.71 -2.81 0.09
CA GLY A 61 -16.11 -1.65 -0.71
C GLY A 61 -17.33 -0.89 -0.19
N ASP A 62 -18.28 -1.60 0.42
CA ASP A 62 -19.44 -1.00 1.09
C ASP A 62 -19.03 -0.10 2.26
N LYS A 63 -18.01 -0.47 3.03
CA LYS A 63 -17.44 0.35 4.12
C LYS A 63 -16.57 1.52 3.63
N ILE A 64 -15.93 1.38 2.47
CA ILE A 64 -15.12 2.47 1.87
C ILE A 64 -16.00 3.64 1.48
N SER A 65 -17.19 3.38 0.95
CA SER A 65 -18.15 4.44 0.55
C SER A 65 -18.49 5.38 1.72
N THR A 66 -18.54 4.85 2.94
CA THR A 66 -18.79 5.61 4.17
C THR A 66 -17.54 6.35 4.66
N MET A 67 -16.35 5.74 4.58
CA MET A 67 -15.08 6.39 4.99
C MET A 67 -14.62 7.49 4.01
N ASN A 68 -14.89 7.34 2.71
CA ASN A 68 -14.51 8.32 1.69
C ASN A 68 -15.32 9.63 1.78
N LEU A 69 -16.50 9.60 2.42
CA LEU A 69 -17.27 10.81 2.75
C LEU A 69 -16.49 11.75 3.69
N LEU A 70 -15.65 11.19 4.57
CA LEU A 70 -14.79 11.92 5.50
C LEU A 70 -13.44 12.32 4.88
N LEU A 71 -12.93 11.58 3.89
CA LEU A 71 -11.58 11.77 3.34
C LEU A 71 -11.49 12.71 2.13
N THR A 72 -12.57 12.96 1.39
CA THR A 72 -12.47 13.68 0.09
C THR A 72 -13.44 14.83 -0.12
N GLY A 73 -14.31 15.16 0.84
CA GLY A 73 -15.42 16.08 0.57
C GLY A 73 -16.34 15.55 -0.54
N LEU A 74 -17.48 16.19 -0.73
CA LEU A 74 -18.61 15.73 -1.56
C LEU A 74 -18.34 15.37 -3.04
N LEU A 75 -17.10 15.48 -3.54
CA LEU A 75 -16.73 15.26 -4.95
C LEU A 75 -16.05 13.91 -5.23
N GLY A 76 -15.60 13.17 -4.22
CA GLY A 76 -14.97 11.84 -4.41
C GLY A 76 -15.95 10.69 -4.63
N PHE A 77 -17.26 10.96 -4.53
CA PHE A 77 -18.33 9.95 -4.45
C PHE A 77 -18.57 9.19 -5.77
N LEU A 78 -18.19 9.75 -6.92
CA LEU A 78 -18.63 9.23 -8.23
C LEU A 78 -17.67 8.21 -8.88
N ALA A 79 -16.52 7.91 -8.29
CA ALA A 79 -15.49 7.07 -8.93
C ALA A 79 -15.31 5.67 -8.32
N PHE A 80 -15.90 5.38 -7.16
CA PHE A 80 -15.78 4.07 -6.52
C PHE A 80 -17.06 3.25 -6.72
N PRO A 81 -17.04 2.17 -7.53
CA PRO A 81 -18.17 1.28 -7.58
C PRO A 81 -18.33 0.63 -6.20
N LEU A 82 -19.54 0.74 -5.63
CA LEU A 82 -20.00 0.04 -4.43
C LEU A 82 -20.03 -1.47 -4.71
N THR A 83 -18.86 -2.11 -4.74
CA THR A 83 -18.74 -3.55 -4.94
C THR A 83 -18.66 -4.27 -3.60
N LYS A 84 -19.13 -5.52 -3.56
CA LYS A 84 -18.95 -6.42 -2.40
C LYS A 84 -17.50 -6.92 -2.26
N LYS A 85 -16.55 -6.40 -3.03
CA LYS A 85 -15.15 -6.81 -3.03
C LYS A 85 -14.39 -6.12 -1.90
N PHE A 86 -13.28 -6.73 -1.49
CA PHE A 86 -12.28 -6.12 -0.62
C PHE A 86 -11.26 -5.32 -1.44
N TYR A 87 -10.73 -4.28 -0.81
CA TYR A 87 -9.64 -3.46 -1.32
C TYR A 87 -8.56 -3.36 -0.25
N MET A 88 -7.31 -3.27 -0.67
CA MET A 88 -6.18 -3.10 0.23
C MET A 88 -5.93 -1.61 0.44
N VAL A 89 -5.68 -1.20 1.68
CA VAL A 89 -5.28 0.15 2.07
C VAL A 89 -3.89 0.05 2.67
N LEU A 90 -2.97 0.85 2.14
CA LEU A 90 -1.66 1.04 2.72
C LEU A 90 -1.66 2.40 3.42
N VAL A 91 -1.21 2.45 4.67
CA VAL A 91 -1.07 3.69 5.44
C VAL A 91 0.40 3.93 5.72
N TYR A 92 0.91 5.07 5.29
CA TYR A 92 2.29 5.46 5.55
C TYR A 92 2.45 6.98 5.64
N THR A 93 3.53 7.41 6.29
CA THR A 93 3.93 8.81 6.31
C THR A 93 4.95 9.05 5.20
N ASP A 94 4.72 10.03 4.33
CA ASP A 94 5.66 10.36 3.27
C ASP A 94 6.89 11.16 3.76
N GLU A 95 7.74 11.59 2.84
CA GLU A 95 8.93 12.41 3.16
C GLU A 95 8.59 13.81 3.66
N THR A 96 7.38 14.31 3.37
CA THR A 96 6.90 15.62 3.82
C THR A 96 6.20 15.56 5.18
N GLY A 97 6.14 14.37 5.81
CA GLY A 97 5.46 14.15 7.08
C GLY A 97 3.95 14.00 6.95
N VAL A 98 3.43 13.82 5.73
CA VAL A 98 2.00 13.72 5.47
C VAL A 98 1.58 12.25 5.40
N GLU A 99 0.52 11.92 6.14
CA GLU A 99 -0.09 10.59 6.07
C GLU A 99 -0.80 10.40 4.72
N GLN A 100 -0.43 9.32 4.03
CA GLN A 100 -1.00 8.87 2.77
C GLN A 100 -1.78 7.57 2.99
N LYS A 101 -2.91 7.41 2.30
CA LYS A 101 -3.79 6.23 2.41
C LYS A 101 -4.18 5.67 1.04
N PRO A 102 -3.22 5.33 0.16
CA PRO A 102 -3.58 4.79 -1.14
C PRO A 102 -4.36 3.47 -1.01
N VAL A 103 -5.39 3.37 -1.85
CA VAL A 103 -6.30 2.22 -1.94
C VAL A 103 -6.03 1.47 -3.23
N PHE A 104 -5.88 0.15 -3.12
CA PHE A 104 -5.56 -0.75 -4.22
C PHE A 104 -6.61 -1.84 -4.39
N ASP A 105 -6.95 -2.11 -5.66
CA ASP A 105 -7.75 -3.23 -6.09
C ASP A 105 -6.84 -4.34 -6.64
N THR A 106 -6.89 -5.49 -5.99
CA THR A 106 -6.12 -6.69 -6.33
C THR A 106 -6.87 -7.94 -5.87
N ASP A 107 -6.59 -9.07 -6.50
CA ASP A 107 -7.01 -10.41 -6.09
C ASP A 107 -6.04 -11.06 -5.09
N LYS A 108 -4.84 -10.47 -4.91
CA LYS A 108 -3.76 -11.01 -4.07
C LYS A 108 -3.60 -10.27 -2.74
N ILE A 109 -4.68 -9.70 -2.21
CA ILE A 109 -4.67 -8.85 -1.00
C ILE A 109 -3.89 -9.52 0.15
N VAL A 110 -4.29 -10.74 0.53
CA VAL A 110 -3.70 -11.46 1.67
C VAL A 110 -2.22 -11.75 1.46
N GLU A 111 -1.82 -12.07 0.23
CA GLU A 111 -0.42 -12.34 -0.11
C GLU A 111 0.44 -11.08 0.07
N ILE A 112 -0.03 -9.95 -0.48
CA ILE A 112 0.68 -8.66 -0.43
C ILE A 112 0.76 -8.15 1.02
N GLU A 113 -0.35 -8.19 1.75
CA GLU A 113 -0.40 -7.79 3.17
C GLU A 113 0.58 -8.61 4.00
N THR A 114 0.55 -9.94 3.84
CA THR A 114 1.45 -10.84 4.57
C THR A 114 2.91 -10.52 4.28
N ASP A 115 3.25 -10.25 3.03
CA ASP A 115 4.62 -9.94 2.64
C ASP A 115 5.08 -8.60 3.20
N ILE A 116 4.24 -7.55 3.15
CA ILE A 116 4.55 -6.24 3.73
C ILE A 116 4.72 -6.36 5.26
N LEU A 117 3.79 -7.03 5.94
CA LEU A 117 3.84 -7.23 7.39
C LEU A 117 5.08 -8.01 7.84
N LYS A 118 5.47 -9.06 7.10
CA LYS A 118 6.72 -9.78 7.34
C LYS A 118 7.92 -8.85 7.25
N ARG A 119 7.95 -7.97 6.26
CA ARG A 119 9.05 -7.01 6.08
C ARG A 119 9.11 -5.95 7.16
N ILE A 120 7.95 -5.46 7.61
CA ILE A 120 7.86 -4.55 8.77
C ILE A 120 8.44 -5.24 10.00
N ALA A 121 7.99 -6.47 10.29
CA ALA A 121 8.49 -7.24 11.42
C ALA A 121 10.00 -7.52 11.35
N ASP A 122 10.53 -7.86 10.17
CA ASP A 122 11.97 -8.08 9.99
C ASP A 122 12.76 -6.78 10.19
N SER A 123 12.30 -5.64 9.66
CA SER A 123 12.97 -4.34 9.83
C SER A 123 13.05 -3.87 11.29
N SER A 124 12.05 -4.22 12.11
CA SER A 124 12.04 -3.90 13.53
C SER A 124 13.06 -4.70 14.35
N LYS A 125 13.45 -5.89 13.89
CA LYS A 125 14.40 -6.77 14.59
C LYS A 125 15.85 -6.35 14.36
N ASP A 126 16.13 -5.73 13.22
CA ASP A 126 17.48 -5.26 12.85
C ASP A 126 17.85 -3.92 13.54
N SER A 127 16.95 -3.36 14.35
CA SER A 127 17.15 -2.10 15.08
C SER A 127 17.63 -2.27 16.54
N PHE A 128 17.97 -3.50 16.95
CA PHE A 128 18.49 -3.87 18.27
C PHE A 128 19.83 -4.59 18.16
#